data_AF-A0A9N9E958-F1
#
_entry.id   AF-A0A9N9E958-F1
#
_cell.length_a   1.000
_cell.length_b   1.000
_cell.length_c   1.000
_cell.angle_alpha   90.00
_cell.angle_beta   90.00
_cell.angle_gamma   90.00
#
_symmetry.space_group_name_H-M   'P 1'
#
loop_
_entity.id
_entity.type
_entity.pdbx_description
1 polymer ?
#
loop_
_entity_poly.entity_id
_entity_poly.type
_entity_poly.pdbx_seq_one_letter_code
_entity_poly.pdbx_strand_id
1 'polypeptide(L)'
;TRSILQVLLDHDNELERSVTPFVKYIDKILTMKCTPVPISNLPRITDEELNNEIVELTNKARRLPESDPMEVTTQPLTQTNGQKETSWKLYDITGWKPCPIGCLPDGYIPSLELSVTTNENTDDMDN
;
A
#
# COMPACT_ATOMS: atom_id res chain seq x y z
N THR A 1 8.38 17.29 -1.26
CA THR A 1 9.71 17.26 -1.92
C THR A 1 9.93 18.43 -2.88
N ARG A 2 9.08 18.64 -3.90
CA ARG A 2 9.18 19.80 -4.82
C ARG A 2 9.29 21.15 -4.09
N SER A 3 8.39 21.41 -3.14
CA SER A 3 8.36 22.67 -2.39
C SER A 3 9.61 22.90 -1.53
N ILE A 4 10.23 21.82 -1.02
CA ILE A 4 11.47 21.90 -0.23
C ILE A 4 12.64 22.31 -1.13
N LEU A 5 12.72 21.76 -2.34
CA LEU A 5 13.75 22.14 -3.32
C LEU A 5 13.59 23.59 -3.77
N GLN A 6 12.36 24.09 -3.90
CA GLN A 6 12.10 25.49 -4.23
C GLN A 6 12.54 26.44 -3.10
N VAL A 7 12.24 26.10 -1.85
CA VAL A 7 12.72 26.88 -0.69
C VAL A 7 14.25 26.90 -0.62
N LEU A 8 14.92 25.79 -0.94
CA LEU A 8 16.38 25.72 -0.98
C LEU A 8 16.98 26.57 -2.11
N LEU A 9 16.33 26.60 -3.27
CA LEU A 9 16.68 27.47 -4.41
C LEU A 9 16.57 28.96 -4.06
N ASP A 10 15.57 29.34 -3.25
CA ASP A 10 15.36 30.74 -2.84
C ASP A 10 16.45 31.25 -1.86
N HIS A 11 17.15 30.34 -1.18
CA HIS A 11 18.14 30.66 -0.15
C HIS A 11 19.59 30.41 -0.59
N ASP A 12 19.84 29.61 -1.63
CA ASP A 12 21.17 29.30 -2.14
C ASP A 12 21.20 29.26 -3.68
N ASN A 13 21.80 30.31 -4.27
CA ASN A 13 21.94 30.47 -5.72
C ASN A 13 23.01 29.55 -6.33
N GLU A 14 23.98 29.06 -5.55
CA GLU A 14 25.00 28.13 -6.06
C GLU A 14 24.39 26.73 -6.29
N LEU A 15 23.41 26.40 -5.45
CA LEU A 15 22.62 25.18 -5.50
C LEU A 15 21.62 25.17 -6.68
N GLU A 16 21.36 26.32 -7.32
CA GLU A 16 20.42 26.41 -8.44
C GLU A 16 20.83 25.49 -9.60
N ARG A 17 22.11 25.48 -9.95
CA ARG A 17 22.62 24.69 -11.08
C ARG A 17 22.52 23.19 -10.83
N SER A 18 22.68 22.76 -9.58
CA SER A 18 22.63 21.35 -9.21
C SER A 18 21.19 20.85 -8.99
N VAL A 19 20.28 21.70 -8.49
CA VAL A 19 18.91 21.33 -8.13
C VAL A 19 17.92 21.48 -9.29
N THR A 20 18.17 22.40 -10.23
CA THR A 20 17.31 22.63 -11.41
C THR A 20 16.95 21.36 -12.21
N PRO A 21 17.90 20.43 -12.50
CA PRO A 21 17.57 19.18 -13.20
C PRO A 21 16.56 18.31 -12.45
N PHE A 22 16.61 18.28 -11.11
CA PHE A 22 15.71 17.51 -10.27
C PHE A 22 14.32 18.13 -10.21
N VAL A 23 14.23 19.46 -10.12
CA VAL A 23 12.95 20.19 -10.18
C VAL A 23 12.27 19.94 -11.53
N LYS A 24 13.02 20.05 -12.64
CA LYS A 24 12.53 19.72 -13.98
C LYS A 24 12.06 18.27 -14.11
N TYR A 25 12.79 17.33 -13.51
CA TYR A 25 12.38 15.92 -13.48
C TYR A 25 11.08 15.72 -12.70
N ILE A 26 10.94 16.34 -11.53
CA ILE A 26 9.73 16.26 -10.72
C ILE A 26 8.54 16.87 -11.48
N ASP A 27 8.72 18.03 -12.12
CA ASP A 27 7.68 18.67 -12.94
C ASP A 27 7.27 17.80 -14.11
N LYS A 28 8.22 17.14 -14.77
CA LYS A 28 7.95 16.17 -15.85
C LYS A 28 7.16 14.95 -15.34
N ILE A 29 7.50 14.42 -14.18
CA ILE A 29 6.78 13.27 -13.61
C ILE A 29 5.37 13.67 -13.16
N LEU A 30 5.19 14.85 -12.56
CA LEU A 30 3.88 15.35 -12.16
C LEU A 30 2.99 15.59 -13.38
N THR A 31 3.53 16.18 -14.46
CA THR A 31 2.79 16.36 -15.71
C THR A 31 2.47 15.03 -16.41
N MET A 32 3.39 14.07 -16.45
CA MET A 32 3.14 12.75 -17.05
C MET A 32 2.11 11.92 -16.26
N LYS A 33 2.07 12.05 -14.92
CA LYS A 33 1.13 11.30 -14.07
C LYS A 33 -0.23 12.01 -13.90
N CYS A 34 -0.30 13.32 -14.11
CA CYS A 34 -1.53 14.11 -13.92
C CYS A 34 -2.12 14.68 -15.21
N THR A 35 -1.66 14.31 -16.40
CA THR A 35 -2.49 14.52 -17.60
C THR A 35 -3.70 13.59 -17.51
N PRO A 36 -4.94 14.10 -17.37
CA PRO A 36 -6.10 13.26 -17.51
C PRO A 36 -6.06 12.71 -18.94
N VAL A 37 -5.73 11.42 -19.07
CA VAL A 37 -5.85 10.72 -20.34
C VAL A 37 -7.33 10.83 -20.71
N PRO A 38 -7.68 11.48 -21.84
CA PRO A 38 -9.06 11.49 -22.29
C PRO A 38 -9.56 10.05 -22.31
N ILE A 39 -10.77 9.79 -21.82
CA ILE A 39 -11.35 8.43 -21.78
C ILE A 39 -11.29 7.77 -23.18
N SER A 40 -11.27 8.58 -24.24
CA SER A 40 -11.08 8.14 -25.64
C SER A 40 -9.71 7.53 -25.97
N ASN A 41 -8.69 7.78 -25.15
CA ASN A 41 -7.32 7.30 -25.32
C ASN A 41 -6.97 6.14 -24.38
N LEU A 42 -7.93 5.69 -23.55
CA LEU A 42 -7.76 4.45 -22.83
C LEU A 42 -7.77 3.30 -23.84
N PRO A 43 -6.83 2.34 -23.75
CA PRO A 43 -6.90 1.11 -24.53
C PRO A 43 -8.27 0.48 -24.30
N ARG A 44 -9.12 0.49 -25.33
CA ARG A 44 -10.37 -0.26 -25.29
C ARG A 44 -10.01 -1.72 -25.45
N ILE A 45 -9.96 -2.42 -24.33
CA ILE A 45 -9.95 -3.88 -24.33
C ILE A 45 -11.26 -4.29 -25.01
N THR A 46 -11.12 -4.99 -26.14
CA THR A 46 -12.25 -5.56 -26.86
C THR A 46 -12.76 -6.80 -26.13
N ASP A 47 -14.04 -7.13 -26.31
CA ASP A 47 -14.62 -8.34 -25.72
C ASP A 47 -13.88 -9.61 -26.17
N GLU A 48 -13.27 -9.58 -27.36
CA GLU A 48 -12.46 -10.66 -27.91
C GLU A 48 -11.12 -10.82 -27.18
N GLU A 49 -10.41 -9.71 -26.90
CA GLU A 49 -9.18 -9.73 -26.09
C GLU A 49 -9.45 -10.23 -24.66
N LEU A 50 -10.55 -9.78 -24.05
CA LEU A 50 -10.96 -10.25 -22.72
C LEU A 50 -11.27 -11.75 -22.72
N ASN A 51 -12.00 -12.23 -23.73
CA ASN A 51 -12.34 -13.65 -23.84
C ASN A 51 -11.10 -14.52 -24.07
N ASN A 52 -10.13 -14.03 -24.85
CA ASN A 52 -8.85 -14.70 -25.05
C ASN A 52 -8.05 -14.82 -23.74
N GLU A 53 -8.02 -13.76 -22.93
CA GLU A 53 -7.37 -13.77 -21.62
C GLU A 53 -8.04 -14.75 -20.64
N ILE A 54 -9.38 -14.79 -20.62
CA ILE A 54 -10.14 -15.75 -19.81
C ILE A 54 -9.80 -17.19 -20.18
N VAL A 55 -9.73 -17.49 -21.48
CA VAL A 55 -9.37 -18.83 -21.98
C VAL A 55 -7.93 -19.19 -21.59
N GLU A 56 -7.00 -18.25 -21.71
CA GLU A 56 -5.60 -18.46 -21.33
C GLU A 56 -5.46 -18.74 -19.82
N LEU A 57 -6.10 -17.93 -18.98
CA LEU A 57 -6.08 -18.09 -17.53
C LEU A 57 -6.73 -19.39 -17.09
N THR A 58 -7.86 -19.77 -17.69
CA THR A 58 -8.54 -21.04 -17.42
C THR A 58 -7.64 -22.22 -17.77
N ASN A 59 -6.92 -22.13 -18.89
CA ASN A 59 -5.97 -23.17 -19.30
C ASN A 59 -4.74 -23.23 -18.39
N LYS A 60 -4.24 -22.10 -17.89
CA LYS A 60 -3.17 -22.06 -16.89
C LYS A 60 -3.63 -22.68 -15.56
N ALA A 61 -4.82 -22.31 -15.08
CA ALA A 61 -5.42 -22.86 -13.88
C ALA A 61 -5.58 -24.39 -13.94
N ARG A 62 -6.01 -24.93 -15.09
CA ARG A 62 -6.15 -26.38 -15.30
C ARG A 62 -4.80 -27.12 -15.37
N ARG A 63 -3.72 -26.41 -15.70
CA ARG A 63 -2.36 -26.97 -15.81
C ARG A 63 -1.59 -26.89 -14.49
N LEU A 64 -2.08 -26.15 -13.50
CA LEU A 64 -1.57 -26.30 -12.16
C LEU A 64 -1.89 -27.73 -11.73
N PRO A 65 -0.89 -28.55 -11.37
CA PRO A 65 -1.19 -29.79 -10.68
C PRO A 65 -2.02 -29.41 -9.46
N GLU A 66 -3.08 -30.17 -9.17
CA GLU A 66 -3.66 -30.18 -7.84
C GLU A 66 -2.50 -30.47 -6.90
N SER A 67 -1.91 -29.43 -6.31
CA SER A 67 -1.02 -29.62 -5.18
C SER A 67 -1.88 -30.40 -4.20
N ASP A 68 -1.41 -31.59 -3.84
CA ASP A 68 -1.97 -32.41 -2.76
C ASP A 68 -2.52 -31.48 -1.67
N PRO A 69 -3.67 -31.80 -1.05
CA PRO A 69 -4.16 -31.03 0.07
C PRO A 69 -3.02 -30.97 1.08
N MET A 70 -2.31 -29.83 1.08
CA MET A 70 -1.26 -29.55 2.02
C MET A 70 -2.02 -29.61 3.33
N GLU A 71 -1.77 -30.67 4.12
CA GLU A 71 -2.17 -30.71 5.51
C GLU A 71 -1.57 -29.44 6.11
N VAL A 72 -2.36 -28.37 6.09
CA VAL A 72 -2.17 -27.23 6.94
C VAL A 72 -2.37 -27.84 8.30
N THR A 73 -1.27 -28.19 8.95
CA THR A 73 -1.26 -28.51 10.37
C THR A 73 -1.83 -27.29 11.07
N THR A 74 -3.16 -27.24 11.21
CA THR A 74 -3.84 -26.41 12.19
C THR A 74 -3.43 -26.98 13.53
N GLN A 75 -2.23 -26.64 13.98
CA GLN A 75 -1.97 -26.65 15.40
C GLN A 75 -3.05 -25.72 15.98
N PRO A 76 -3.91 -26.21 16.89
CA PRO A 76 -4.82 -25.31 17.57
C PRO A 76 -3.92 -24.36 18.36
N LEU A 77 -3.84 -23.10 17.92
CA LEU A 77 -3.28 -22.05 18.72
C LEU A 77 -4.22 -21.97 19.93
N THR A 78 -3.81 -22.62 21.01
CA THR A 78 -4.44 -22.46 22.31
C THR A 78 -4.57 -20.97 22.53
N GLN A 79 -5.82 -20.50 22.68
CA GLN A 79 -6.13 -19.13 23.06
C GLN A 79 -5.40 -18.84 24.37
N THR A 80 -4.20 -18.29 24.25
CA THR A 80 -3.52 -17.63 25.36
C THR A 80 -4.22 -16.31 25.54
N ASN A 81 -5.15 -16.36 26.49
CA ASN A 81 -5.80 -15.24 27.13
C ASN A 81 -4.76 -14.13 27.39
N GLY A 82 -4.94 -12.97 26.77
CA GLY A 82 -4.19 -11.76 27.10
C GLY A 82 -3.04 -11.41 26.15
N GLN A 83 -3.34 -11.03 24.91
CA GLN A 83 -2.47 -10.13 24.15
C GLN A 83 -3.34 -9.17 23.35
N LYS A 84 -3.06 -7.86 23.47
CA LYS A 84 -3.66 -6.82 22.64
C LYS A 84 -3.54 -7.22 21.18
N GLU A 85 -4.66 -7.57 20.55
CA GLU A 85 -4.74 -8.00 19.17
C GLU A 85 -4.51 -6.82 18.22
N THR A 86 -3.26 -6.41 18.04
CA THR A 86 -2.86 -5.40 17.04
C THR A 86 -2.37 -6.03 15.75
N SER A 87 -2.69 -7.30 15.50
CA SER A 87 -2.23 -8.05 14.34
C SER A 87 -3.38 -8.37 13.40
N TRP A 88 -3.06 -8.51 12.11
CA TRP A 88 -3.97 -8.91 11.04
C TRP A 88 -4.85 -10.08 11.49
N LYS A 89 -6.17 -9.89 11.46
CA LYS A 89 -7.16 -10.93 11.77
C LYS A 89 -7.62 -11.59 10.48
N LEU A 90 -7.46 -12.90 10.41
CA LEU A 90 -8.09 -13.71 9.37
C LEU A 90 -9.53 -14.00 9.80
N TYR A 91 -10.51 -13.58 8.99
CA TYR A 91 -11.91 -13.87 9.24
C TYR A 91 -12.31 -15.14 8.50
N ASP A 92 -13.05 -16.02 9.18
CA ASP A 92 -13.72 -17.15 8.53
C ASP A 92 -14.77 -16.67 7.53
N ILE A 93 -15.16 -17.55 6.61
CA ILE A 93 -16.14 -17.25 5.55
C ILE A 93 -17.45 -16.72 6.13
N THR A 94 -17.86 -17.21 7.29
CA THR A 94 -19.07 -16.77 8.01
C THR A 94 -18.90 -15.45 8.77
N GLY A 95 -17.66 -15.05 9.04
CA GLY A 95 -17.31 -13.81 9.74
C GLY A 95 -17.24 -12.59 8.82
N TRP A 96 -17.12 -12.80 7.50
CA TRP A 96 -17.09 -11.71 6.54
C TRP A 96 -18.46 -11.05 6.39
N LYS A 97 -18.52 -9.73 6.55
CA LYS A 97 -19.75 -8.94 6.43
C LYS A 97 -19.50 -7.71 5.55
N PRO A 98 -20.50 -7.25 4.78
CA PRO A 98 -20.43 -5.97 4.10
C PRO A 98 -20.16 -4.86 5.12
N CYS A 99 -19.09 -4.09 4.92
CA CYS A 99 -18.69 -2.99 5.78
C CYS A 99 -18.34 -1.75 4.95
N PRO A 100 -18.52 -0.53 5.49
CA PRO A 100 -18.08 0.70 4.85
C PRO A 100 -16.57 0.70 4.61
N ILE A 101 -16.11 1.47 3.64
CA ILE A 101 -14.68 1.59 3.33
C ILE A 101 -13.91 2.06 4.57
N GLY A 102 -12.84 1.33 4.90
CA GLY A 102 -11.98 1.63 6.06
C GLY A 102 -12.45 1.04 7.40
N CYS A 103 -13.55 0.28 7.43
CA CYS A 103 -14.02 -0.42 8.62
C CYS A 103 -13.76 -1.93 8.52
N LEU A 104 -13.50 -2.57 9.65
CA LEU A 104 -13.53 -4.03 9.77
C LEU A 104 -14.98 -4.55 9.84
N PRO A 105 -15.23 -5.86 9.65
CA PRO A 105 -16.58 -6.45 9.72
C PRO A 105 -17.32 -6.25 11.05
N ASP A 106 -16.62 -5.94 12.12
CA ASP A 106 -17.16 -5.57 13.44
C ASP A 106 -17.48 -4.07 13.58
N GLY A 107 -17.24 -3.28 12.53
CA GLY A 107 -17.41 -1.83 12.51
C GLY A 107 -16.25 -1.06 13.13
N TYR A 108 -15.16 -1.75 13.52
CA TYR A 108 -13.99 -1.09 14.07
C TYR A 108 -13.18 -0.37 13.00
N ILE A 109 -12.78 0.87 13.28
CA ILE A 109 -11.85 1.64 12.46
C ILE A 109 -10.48 1.55 13.13
N PRO A 110 -9.49 0.89 12.51
CA PRO A 110 -8.16 0.80 13.09
C PRO A 110 -7.52 2.19 13.17
N SER A 111 -7.10 2.59 14.37
CA SER A 111 -6.32 3.81 14.56
C SER A 111 -4.95 3.64 13.90
N LEU A 112 -4.59 4.59 13.04
CA LEU A 112 -3.29 4.67 12.38
C LEU A 112 -2.31 5.58 13.12
N GLU A 113 -2.67 6.03 14.33
CA GLU A 113 -1.80 6.88 15.12
C GLU A 113 -0.55 6.09 15.57
N LEU A 114 0.59 6.45 15.00
CA LEU A 114 1.89 5.94 15.43
C LEU A 114 2.28 6.68 16.72
N SER A 115 2.40 5.94 17.83
CA SER A 115 2.89 6.51 19.09
C SER A 115 4.34 6.94 18.91
N VAL A 116 4.59 8.26 18.86
CA VAL A 116 5.95 8.82 18.89
C VAL A 116 6.45 8.74 20.34
N THR A 117 7.06 7.62 20.71
CA THR A 117 7.83 7.53 21.95
C THR A 117 9.17 8.23 21.71
N THR A 118 9.22 9.54 21.92
CA THR A 118 10.48 10.24 22.17
C THR A 118 11.00 9.78 23.51
N ASN A 119 11.94 8.83 23.50
CA ASN A 119 12.76 8.52 24.66
C ASN A 119 13.69 9.73 24.86
N GLU A 120 13.23 10.73 25.60
CA GLU A 120 14.11 11.75 26.15
C GLU A 120 15.00 11.05 27.19
N ASN A 121 16.24 10.74 26.78
CA ASN A 121 17.32 10.50 27.73
C ASN A 121 17.48 11.78 28.54
N THR A 122 16.91 11.81 29.74
CA THR A 122 17.36 12.71 30.80
C THR A 122 18.72 12.20 31.23
N ASP A 123 19.77 12.76 30.64
CA ASP A 123 21.09 12.80 31.25
C ASP A 123 20.93 13.51 32.59
N ASP A 124 20.82 12.75 33.67
CA ASP A 124 21.03 13.21 35.03
C ASP A 124 22.50 13.60 35.19
N MET A 125 22.83 14.80 34.71
CA MET A 125 23.86 15.65 35.30
C MET A 125 23.17 16.42 36.42
N ASP A 126 23.43 16.05 37.68
CA ASP A 126 23.71 17.04 38.73
C ASP A 126 24.22 16.37 40.03
N ASN A 127 25.45 16.76 40.37
CA ASN A 127 26.18 16.79 41.66
C ASN A 127 26.43 15.50 42.48
#